data_AF-A0A147GP52-F1
#
_entry.id   AF-A0A147GP52-F1
#
_cell.length_a   1.000
_cell.length_b   1.000
_cell.length_c   1.000
_cell.angle_alpha   90.00
_cell.angle_beta   90.00
_cell.angle_gamma   90.00
#
_symmetry.space_group_name_H-M   'P 1'
#
loop_
_entity.id
_entity.type
_entity.pdbx_description
1 polymer ?
#
loop_
_entity_poly.entity_id
_entity_poly.type
_entity_poly.pdbx_seq_one_letter_code
_entity_poly.pdbx_strand_id
1 'polypeptide(L)'
;MAQQLDLFATAADLKLQAEQLADPPIVRSIVNAATAKRPRVMGPASVFDLGMSRLRTRKAANDERAPAKPEQPDSVRVVSREGGIVRCKQVRYADTEEGQEKERARRAKQRPPRPTKAAAKIKMKGSREWADKE
;
A
#
# COMPACT_ATOMS: atom_id res chain seq x y z
N MET A 1 29.79 -25.53 -18.15
CA MET A 1 30.97 -26.28 -18.63
C MET A 1 31.07 -26.03 -20.12
N ALA A 2 32.11 -25.32 -20.56
CA ALA A 2 32.32 -25.02 -21.99
C ALA A 2 32.91 -26.27 -22.67
N GLN A 3 32.27 -26.75 -23.74
CA GLN A 3 32.77 -27.86 -24.52
C GLN A 3 33.89 -27.37 -25.44
N GLN A 4 35.07 -27.98 -25.31
CA GLN A 4 36.24 -27.72 -26.16
C GLN A 4 35.99 -28.37 -27.53
N LEU A 5 35.98 -27.57 -28.60
CA LEU A 5 35.85 -28.06 -29.97
C LEU A 5 37.23 -28.54 -30.45
N ASP A 6 37.40 -29.85 -30.58
CA ASP A 6 38.64 -30.43 -31.13
C ASP A 6 38.73 -30.19 -32.64
N LEU A 7 39.80 -29.54 -33.06
CA LEU A 7 40.07 -29.13 -34.45
C LEU A 7 40.32 -30.32 -35.40
N PHE A 8 40.47 -31.55 -34.88
CA PHE A 8 40.80 -32.76 -35.63
C PHE A 8 39.64 -33.76 -35.69
N ALA A 9 38.41 -33.33 -35.42
CA ALA A 9 37.24 -34.20 -35.54
C ALA A 9 37.11 -34.75 -36.97
N THR A 10 36.95 -36.07 -37.09
CA THR A 10 36.75 -36.69 -38.40
C THR A 10 35.34 -36.39 -38.91
N ALA A 11 35.11 -36.51 -40.22
CA ALA A 11 33.78 -36.27 -40.80
C ALA A 11 32.68 -37.18 -40.23
N ALA A 12 33.04 -38.34 -39.66
CA ALA A 12 32.12 -39.22 -38.95
C ALA A 12 31.72 -38.65 -37.59
N ASP A 13 32.65 -38.06 -36.85
CA ASP A 13 32.40 -37.46 -35.53
C ASP A 13 31.53 -36.21 -35.62
N LEU A 14 31.74 -35.39 -36.66
CA LEU A 14 30.92 -34.20 -36.91
C LEU A 14 29.46 -34.54 -37.24
N LYS A 15 29.21 -35.65 -37.96
CA LYS A 15 27.86 -36.12 -38.25
C LYS A 15 27.16 -36.59 -36.98
N LEU A 16 27.87 -37.32 -36.13
CA LEU A 16 27.32 -37.85 -34.88
C LEU A 16 27.00 -36.72 -33.89
N GLN A 17 27.82 -35.67 -33.84
CA GLN A 17 27.50 -34.45 -33.09
C GLN A 17 26.32 -33.67 -33.69
N ALA A 18 26.23 -33.56 -35.01
CA ALA A 18 25.10 -32.88 -35.67
C ALA A 18 23.76 -33.61 -35.44
N GLU A 19 23.77 -34.95 -35.39
CA GLU A 19 22.60 -35.74 -35.01
C GLU A 19 22.25 -35.59 -33.51
N GLN A 20 23.24 -35.41 -32.63
CA GLN A 20 23.02 -35.15 -31.21
C GLN A 20 22.55 -33.73 -30.89
N LEU A 21 22.94 -32.76 -31.71
CA LEU A 21 22.49 -31.35 -31.65
C LEU A 21 21.25 -31.07 -32.51
N ALA A 22 20.68 -32.11 -33.13
CA ALA A 22 19.42 -31.96 -33.84
C ALA A 22 18.34 -31.57 -32.84
N ASP A 23 17.85 -30.33 -32.94
CA ASP A 23 16.71 -29.88 -32.17
C ASP A 23 15.54 -30.85 -32.38
N PRO A 24 14.79 -31.20 -31.32
CA PRO A 24 13.62 -32.03 -31.49
C PRO A 24 12.68 -31.39 -32.53
N PRO A 25 12.01 -32.20 -33.37
CA PRO A 25 11.18 -31.67 -34.43
C PRO A 25 10.15 -30.70 -33.83
N ILE A 26 10.05 -29.49 -34.39
CA ILE A 26 9.10 -28.48 -33.94
C ILE A 26 7.68 -28.99 -34.26
N VAL A 27 7.04 -29.60 -33.27
CA VAL A 27 5.66 -30.07 -33.38
C VAL A 27 4.73 -28.86 -33.31
N ARG A 28 4.21 -28.44 -34.46
CA ARG A 28 3.16 -27.41 -34.53
C ARG A 28 1.82 -28.07 -34.23
N SER A 29 1.25 -27.79 -33.05
CA SER A 29 -0.14 -28.14 -32.75
C SER A 29 -1.03 -26.92 -32.95
N ILE A 30 -2.05 -27.07 -33.79
CA ILE A 30 -3.10 -26.06 -33.97
C ILE A 30 -4.19 -26.40 -32.95
N VAL A 31 -4.32 -25.57 -31.91
CA VAL A 31 -5.32 -25.74 -30.85
C VAL A 31 -6.35 -24.63 -30.96
N ASN A 32 -7.63 -24.96 -30.78
CA ASN A 32 -8.69 -23.97 -30.77
C ASN A 32 -8.49 -23.00 -29.59
N ALA A 33 -8.61 -21.70 -29.85
CA ALA A 33 -8.48 -20.65 -28.85
C ALA A 33 -9.48 -20.80 -27.70
N ALA A 34 -10.67 -21.35 -27.97
CA ALA A 34 -11.69 -21.59 -26.94
C ALA A 34 -11.27 -22.65 -25.91
N THR A 35 -10.44 -23.62 -26.31
CA THR A 35 -9.98 -24.72 -25.46
C THR A 35 -8.65 -24.44 -24.76
N ALA A 36 -7.92 -23.42 -25.19
CA ALA A 36 -6.62 -23.06 -24.63
C ALA A 36 -6.77 -22.23 -23.34
N LYS A 37 -5.98 -22.55 -22.31
CA LYS A 37 -5.91 -21.72 -21.10
C LYS A 37 -5.31 -20.36 -21.46
N ARG A 38 -5.99 -19.28 -21.07
CA ARG A 38 -5.46 -17.93 -21.27
C ARG A 38 -4.07 -17.82 -20.61
N PRO A 39 -3.06 -17.32 -21.35
CA PRO A 39 -1.74 -17.13 -20.77
C PRO A 39 -1.83 -16.13 -19.62
N ARG A 40 -1.11 -16.41 -18.53
CA ARG A 40 -1.00 -15.46 -17.43
C ARG A 40 -0.09 -14.33 -17.88
N VAL A 41 -0.68 -13.16 -18.16
CA VAL A 41 0.09 -11.97 -18.48
C VAL A 41 0.76 -11.48 -17.20
N MET A 42 2.08 -11.65 -17.11
CA MET A 42 2.91 -11.12 -16.05
C MET A 42 3.78 -10.00 -16.64
N GLY A 43 3.24 -8.79 -16.64
CA GLY A 43 3.92 -7.61 -17.17
C GLY A 43 2.98 -6.42 -17.31
N PRO A 44 3.53 -5.21 -17.46
CA PRO A 44 2.73 -4.01 -17.70
C PRO A 44 1.99 -4.14 -19.03
N ALA A 45 0.71 -3.78 -19.04
CA ALA A 45 -0.12 -3.89 -20.23
C ALA A 45 0.19 -2.82 -21.29
N SER A 46 0.91 -1.76 -20.92
CA SER A 46 1.31 -0.68 -21.82
C SER A 46 2.65 -0.05 -21.42
N VAL A 47 3.25 0.72 -22.34
CA VAL A 47 4.47 1.50 -22.07
C VAL A 47 4.23 2.56 -20.98
N PHE A 48 3.02 3.09 -20.88
CA PHE A 48 2.63 4.00 -19.79
C PHE A 48 2.57 3.27 -18.45
N ASP A 49 2.03 2.05 -18.42
CA ASP A 49 1.96 1.23 -17.21
C ASP A 49 3.37 0.79 -16.76
N LEU A 50 4.27 0.53 -17.73
CA LEU A 50 5.70 0.32 -17.48
C LEU A 50 6.37 1.57 -16.88
N GLY A 51 6.10 2.76 -17.43
CA GLY A 51 6.63 4.03 -16.90
C GLY A 51 6.14 4.34 -15.48
N MET A 52 4.87 4.05 -15.21
CA MET A 52 4.24 4.24 -13.90
C MET A 52 4.67 3.19 -12.86
N SER A 53 5.17 2.02 -13.28
CA SER A 53 5.60 0.96 -12.36
C SER A 53 6.61 1.43 -11.32
N ARG A 54 7.58 2.28 -11.70
CA ARG A 54 8.61 2.84 -10.81
C ARG A 54 8.06 3.82 -9.78
N LEU A 55 6.97 4.52 -10.11
CA LEU A 55 6.29 5.44 -9.20
C LEU A 55 5.42 4.65 -8.20
N ARG A 56 4.75 3.60 -8.67
CA ARG A 56 3.92 2.73 -7.82
C ARG A 56 4.75 1.96 -6.79
N THR A 57 5.91 1.42 -7.17
CA THR A 57 6.78 0.68 -6.23
C THR A 57 7.38 1.58 -5.15
N ARG A 58 7.74 2.83 -5.48
CA ARG A 58 8.21 3.82 -4.48
C ARG A 58 7.12 4.22 -3.50
N LYS A 59 5.87 4.35 -3.97
CA LYS A 59 4.73 4.67 -3.10
C LYS A 59 4.41 3.50 -2.16
N ALA A 60 4.35 2.28 -2.71
CA ALA A 60 4.13 1.06 -1.92
C ALA A 60 5.21 0.82 -0.85
N ALA A 61 6.49 1.06 -1.18
CA ALA A 61 7.58 0.90 -0.21
C ALA A 61 7.52 1.91 0.96
N ASN A 62 6.92 3.09 0.76
CA ASN A 62 6.66 4.05 1.82
C ASN A 62 5.39 3.70 2.61
N ASP A 63 4.37 3.16 1.94
CA ASP A 63 3.11 2.73 2.54
C ASP A 63 3.26 1.45 3.39
N GLU A 64 4.17 0.53 3.05
CA GLU A 64 4.41 -0.70 3.84
C GLU A 64 5.03 -0.44 5.23
N ARG A 65 5.52 0.79 5.49
CA ARG A 65 5.95 1.22 6.83
C ARG A 65 4.80 1.77 7.68
N ALA A 66 3.65 2.02 7.08
CA ALA A 66 2.43 2.37 7.79
C ALA A 66 1.57 1.11 7.94
N PRO A 67 1.19 0.68 9.15
CA PRO A 67 0.21 -0.38 9.28
C PRO A 67 -1.04 0.08 8.54
N ALA A 68 -1.54 -0.77 7.62
CA ALA A 68 -2.80 -0.60 6.91
C ALA A 68 -3.95 -0.48 7.92
N LYS A 69 -4.12 0.72 8.48
CA LYS A 69 -5.40 1.12 9.03
C LYS A 69 -6.32 1.29 7.82
N PRO A 70 -7.57 0.80 7.88
CA PRO A 70 -8.61 1.44 7.11
C PRO A 70 -8.73 2.86 7.68
N GLU A 71 -7.88 3.78 7.19
CA GLU A 71 -8.05 5.19 7.46
C GLU A 71 -9.43 5.52 6.93
N GLN A 72 -10.33 5.90 7.85
CA GLN A 72 -11.60 6.49 7.46
C GLN A 72 -11.28 7.53 6.39
N PRO A 73 -12.02 7.55 5.27
CA PRO A 73 -11.67 8.44 4.18
C PRO A 73 -11.57 9.86 4.73
N ASP A 74 -10.46 10.55 4.46
CA ASP A 74 -10.19 11.92 4.93
C ASP A 74 -11.37 12.87 4.68
N SER A 75 -12.19 12.54 3.67
CA SER A 75 -13.42 13.23 3.33
C SER A 75 -14.60 12.28 3.16
N VAL A 76 -15.76 12.74 3.62
CA VAL A 76 -17.06 12.06 3.50
C VAL A 76 -18.00 12.95 2.69
N ARG A 77 -18.85 12.32 1.88
CA ARG A 77 -19.89 13.03 1.13
C ARG A 77 -21.11 13.21 2.03
N VAL A 78 -21.41 14.46 2.38
CA VAL A 78 -22.59 14.85 3.16
C VAL A 78 -23.69 15.28 2.20
N VAL A 79 -24.89 14.72 2.39
CA VAL A 79 -26.07 15.05 1.59
C VAL A 79 -27.03 15.84 2.47
N SER A 80 -27.21 17.13 2.18
CA SER A 80 -28.22 17.95 2.85
C SER A 80 -29.46 18.08 1.96
N ARG A 81 -30.64 17.96 2.57
CA ARG A 81 -31.94 18.09 1.89
C ARG A 81 -32.71 19.21 2.57
N GLU A 82 -32.80 20.35 1.92
CA GLU A 82 -33.49 21.54 2.44
C GLU A 82 -34.40 22.11 1.34
N GLY A 83 -35.67 22.37 1.67
CA GLY A 83 -36.61 23.03 0.75
C GLY A 83 -36.84 22.31 -0.59
N GLY A 84 -36.72 20.98 -0.64
CA GLY A 84 -36.85 20.19 -1.87
C GLY A 84 -35.58 20.15 -2.74
N ILE A 85 -34.50 20.82 -2.34
CA ILE A 85 -33.21 20.80 -3.05
C ILE A 85 -32.26 19.84 -2.33
N VAL A 86 -31.66 18.92 -3.10
CA VAL A 86 -30.61 18.01 -2.62
C VAL A 86 -29.25 18.61 -2.95
N ARG A 87 -28.44 18.89 -1.93
CA ARG A 87 -27.06 19.37 -2.07
C ARG A 87 -26.09 18.31 -1.56
N CYS A 88 -25.17 17.89 -2.42
CA CYS A 88 -24.10 16.97 -2.07
C CYS A 88 -22.80 17.77 -1.92
N LYS A 89 -22.17 17.73 -0.74
CA LYS A 89 -20.88 18.37 -0.47
C LYS A 89 -19.87 17.34 0.01
N GLN A 90 -18.61 17.50 -0.37
CA GLN A 90 -17.51 16.72 0.17
C GLN A 90 -16.89 17.49 1.33
N VAL A 91 -16.90 16.90 2.52
CA VAL A 91 -16.46 17.55 3.78
C VAL A 91 -15.44 16.64 4.44
N ARG A 92 -14.46 17.18 5.17
CA ARG A 92 -13.50 16.35 5.91
C ARG A 92 -14.21 15.58 7.01
N TYR A 93 -13.82 14.33 7.28
CA TYR A 93 -14.47 13.54 8.31
C TYR A 93 -14.44 14.21 9.69
N ALA A 94 -13.34 14.87 10.04
CA ALA A 94 -13.19 15.61 11.30
C ALA A 94 -14.23 16.73 11.49
N ASP A 95 -14.75 17.28 10.39
CA ASP A 95 -15.74 18.37 10.42
C ASP A 95 -17.19 17.85 10.40
N THR A 96 -17.39 16.55 10.19
CA THR A 96 -18.72 15.92 10.29
C THR A 96 -19.15 15.79 11.75
N GLU A 97 -20.47 15.76 12.00
CA GLU A 97 -21.02 15.59 13.34
C GLU A 97 -20.48 14.31 14.03
N GLU A 98 -20.41 13.21 13.27
CA GLU A 98 -19.87 11.93 13.75
C GLU A 98 -18.38 12.05 14.14
N GLY A 99 -17.59 12.74 13.32
CA GLY A 99 -16.17 12.98 13.60
C GLY A 99 -15.96 13.84 14.84
N GLN A 100 -16.76 14.89 14.99
CA GLN A 100 -16.73 15.76 16.17
C GLN A 100 -17.16 15.04 17.44
N GLU A 101 -18.17 14.18 17.38
CA GLU A 101 -18.63 13.40 18.52
C GLU A 101 -17.57 12.38 18.97
N LYS A 102 -16.96 11.66 18.02
CA LYS A 102 -15.86 10.74 18.28
C LYS A 102 -14.68 11.43 18.94
N GLU A 103 -14.33 12.63 18.47
CA GLU A 103 -13.26 13.44 19.05
C GLU A 103 -13.62 13.97 20.45
N ARG A 104 -14.88 14.39 20.68
CA ARG A 104 -15.38 14.79 22.00
C ARG A 104 -15.27 13.63 22.99
N ALA A 105 -15.67 12.43 22.59
CA ALA A 105 -15.54 11.22 23.39
C ALA A 105 -14.07 10.88 23.68
N ARG A 106 -13.16 11.07 22.70
CA ARG A 106 -11.72 10.88 22.90
C ARG A 106 -11.17 11.85 23.94
N ARG A 107 -11.52 13.14 23.85
CA ARG A 107 -11.10 14.18 24.80
C ARG A 107 -11.63 13.92 26.21
N ALA A 108 -12.89 13.48 26.34
CA ALA A 108 -13.46 13.11 27.63
C ALA A 108 -12.69 11.95 28.31
N LYS A 109 -12.16 11.01 27.52
CA LYS A 109 -11.35 9.89 28.02
C LYS A 109 -9.87 10.27 28.24
N GLN A 110 -9.41 11.38 27.67
CA GLN A 110 -8.03 11.82 27.79
C GLN A 110 -7.78 12.35 29.20
N ARG A 111 -7.08 11.57 30.01
CA ARG A 111 -6.64 11.99 31.34
C ARG A 111 -5.32 12.76 31.22
N PRO A 112 -5.18 13.92 31.88
CA PRO A 112 -3.89 14.60 31.95
C PRO A 112 -2.84 13.69 32.60
N PRO A 113 -1.56 13.85 32.25
CA PRO A 113 -0.49 13.09 32.86
C PRO A 113 -0.54 13.30 34.38
N ARG A 114 -0.47 12.20 35.13
CA ARG A 114 -0.46 12.27 36.60
C ARG A 114 0.77 13.08 37.02
N PRO A 115 0.62 14.09 37.89
CA PRO A 115 1.76 14.86 38.36
C PRO A 115 2.73 13.93 39.10
N THR A 116 4.02 14.12 38.86
CA THR A 116 5.07 13.40 39.60
C THR A 116 5.11 13.91 41.04
N LYS A 117 5.59 13.07 41.98
CA LYS A 117 5.74 13.45 43.40
C LYS A 117 6.58 14.71 43.61
N ALA A 118 7.48 15.02 42.66
CA ALA A 118 8.28 16.24 42.67
C ALA A 118 7.44 17.48 42.29
N ALA A 119 6.61 17.39 41.25
CA ALA A 119 5.73 18.49 40.82
C ALA A 119 4.63 18.81 41.86
N ALA A 120 4.12 17.81 42.57
CA ALA A 120 3.15 17.99 43.64
C ALA A 120 3.72 18.73 44.88
N LYS A 121 5.05 18.76 45.04
CA LYS A 121 5.73 19.45 46.14
C LYS A 121 6.13 20.88 45.81
N ILE A 122 5.99 21.31 44.55
CA ILE A 122 6.22 22.70 44.16
C ILE A 122 5.02 23.51 44.67
N LYS A 123 5.09 23.94 45.93
CA LYS A 123 4.23 25.01 46.44
C LYS A 123 4.44 26.22 45.52
N MET A 124 3.36 26.66 44.86
CA MET A 124 3.42 27.89 44.07
C MET A 124 3.85 29.04 44.99
N LYS A 125 4.97 29.68 44.68
CA LYS A 125 5.45 30.87 45.39
C LYS A 125 4.46 31.99 45.11
N GLY A 126 3.50 32.19 46.02
CA GLY A 126 2.43 33.19 45.87
C GLY A 126 1.00 32.67 45.99
N SER A 127 0.76 31.40 46.33
CA SER A 127 -0.59 30.95 46.72
C SER A 127 -0.97 31.62 48.04
N ARG A 128 -1.66 32.76 47.95
CA ARG A 128 -2.26 33.47 49.07
C ARG A 128 -3.42 32.61 49.57
N GLU A 129 -3.18 31.85 50.64
CA GLU A 129 -4.24 31.19 51.39
C GLU A 129 -5.13 32.31 51.96
N TRP A 130 -6.28 32.53 51.35
CA TRP A 130 -7.32 33.35 51.96
C TRP A 130 -7.89 32.51 53.10
N ALA A 131 -7.34 32.72 54.29
CA ALA A 131 -7.98 32.26 55.51
C ALA A 131 -9.25 33.09 55.69
N ASP A 132 -10.41 32.47 55.45
CA ASP A 132 -11.67 32.99 55.95
C ASP A 132 -11.55 33.03 57.48
N LYS A 133 -11.45 34.24 58.02
CA LYS A 133 -11.55 34.47 59.45
C LYS A 133 -13.03 34.52 59.79
N GLU A 134 -13.45 33.61 60.66
CA GLU A 134 -14.72 33.67 61.40
C GLU A 134 -14.83 34.97 62.22
#